data_AF-A0AAU7FPG7-F1
#
_entry.id   AF-A0AAU7FPG7-F1
#
_cell.length_a   1.000
_cell.length_b   1.000
_cell.length_c   1.000
_cell.angle_alpha   90.00
_cell.angle_beta   90.00
_cell.angle_gamma   90.00
#
_symmetry.space_group_name_H-M   'P 1'
#
loop_
_entity.id
_entity.type
_entity.pdbx_description
1 polymer ?
#
loop_
_entity_poly.entity_id
_entity_poly.type
_entity_poly.pdbx_seq_one_letter_code
_entity_poly.pdbx_strand_id
1 'polypeptide(L)'
;MKGTISHRDPFLAHIQQQLGKSSSKPASIRRPVWKHRANWETNEGLSKEELVEQLKVQCQQIHTRVVETTPKEAPSTLRLLMKEYGEGPVMTSSDRRFAQYECHPMFQALRKEGISVTSWNAGTSREENIRQAEQAKYAVVFSDYTLAESGTVVLSSHQGQGRALHFLPMMYIVCIEKSTIVPRMIHAVSALHRLVEEGEQTKGAIHFISGPSNSADIEMNLVVGVHGPVRAVYVLIDDE
;
A
#
# COMPACT_ATOMS: atom_id res chain seq x y z
N MET A 1 -20.15 9.13 5.35
CA MET A 1 -21.62 9.18 5.14
C MET A 1 -22.12 7.74 5.03
N LYS A 2 -23.04 7.28 5.90
CA LYS A 2 -23.75 6.03 5.65
C LYS A 2 -24.65 6.26 4.43
N GLY A 3 -24.32 5.66 3.29
CA GLY A 3 -25.16 5.74 2.11
C GLY A 3 -26.52 5.11 2.40
N THR A 4 -27.60 5.82 2.10
CA THR A 4 -28.96 5.28 2.20
C THR A 4 -29.24 4.48 0.93
N ILE A 5 -29.42 3.16 1.06
CA ILE A 5 -29.83 2.32 -0.06
C ILE A 5 -31.34 2.51 -0.25
N SER A 6 -31.71 3.32 -1.25
CA SER A 6 -33.11 3.52 -1.65
C SER A 6 -33.43 2.69 -2.90
N HIS A 7 -34.67 2.22 -3.02
CA HIS A 7 -35.20 1.53 -4.22
C HIS A 7 -34.50 0.22 -4.64
N ARG A 8 -33.69 -0.41 -3.78
CA ARG A 8 -33.03 -1.70 -4.06
C ARG A 8 -34.01 -2.77 -4.52
N ASP A 9 -35.08 -2.99 -3.77
CA ASP A 9 -35.99 -4.10 -4.05
C ASP A 9 -36.81 -3.86 -5.35
N PRO A 10 -37.38 -2.66 -5.61
CA PRO A 10 -37.97 -2.35 -6.92
C PRO A 10 -37.01 -2.50 -8.11
N PHE A 11 -35.76 -2.04 -7.96
CA PHE A 11 -34.73 -2.17 -9.00
C PHE A 11 -34.41 -3.64 -9.30
N LEU A 12 -34.18 -4.45 -8.26
CA LEU A 12 -33.89 -5.88 -8.42
C LEU A 12 -35.10 -6.64 -8.99
N ALA A 13 -36.32 -6.28 -8.60
CA ALA A 13 -37.55 -6.87 -9.14
C ALA A 13 -37.71 -6.58 -10.64
N HIS A 14 -37.40 -5.36 -11.08
CA HIS A 14 -37.42 -4.99 -12.49
C HIS A 14 -36.42 -5.81 -13.31
N ILE A 15 -35.18 -5.99 -12.82
CA ILE A 15 -34.18 -6.84 -13.48
C ILE A 15 -34.66 -8.30 -13.58
N GLN A 16 -35.23 -8.85 -12.52
CA GLN A 16 -35.77 -10.21 -12.52
C GLN A 16 -36.86 -10.40 -13.58
N GLN A 17 -37.77 -9.41 -13.69
CA GLN A 17 -38.82 -9.39 -14.70
C GLN A 17 -38.24 -9.35 -16.13
N GLN A 18 -37.27 -8.48 -16.41
CA GLN A 18 -36.63 -8.38 -17.73
C GLN A 18 -35.86 -9.66 -18.09
N LEU A 19 -35.33 -10.39 -17.10
CA LEU A 19 -34.65 -11.67 -17.29
C LEU A 19 -35.61 -12.87 -17.39
N GLY A 20 -36.93 -12.65 -17.39
CA GLY A 20 -37.94 -13.73 -17.44
C GLY A 20 -37.91 -14.67 -16.23
N LYS A 21 -37.28 -14.26 -15.12
CA LYS A 21 -37.23 -15.05 -13.89
C LYS A 21 -38.52 -14.80 -13.11
N SER A 22 -39.28 -15.86 -12.83
CA SER A 22 -40.44 -15.77 -11.94
C SER A 22 -40.00 -15.27 -10.56
N SER A 23 -40.86 -14.45 -9.92
CA SER A 23 -40.66 -13.73 -8.64
C SER A 23 -40.51 -14.64 -7.41
N SER A 24 -39.84 -15.77 -7.57
CA SER A 24 -39.42 -16.64 -6.48
C SER A 24 -38.46 -15.87 -5.58
N LYS A 25 -38.70 -15.93 -4.26
CA LYS A 25 -37.72 -15.47 -3.27
C LYS A 25 -36.38 -16.13 -3.62
N PRO A 26 -35.28 -15.37 -3.73
CA PRO A 26 -33.99 -15.97 -4.02
C PRO A 26 -33.75 -17.07 -2.99
N ALA A 27 -33.48 -18.29 -3.47
CA ALA A 27 -33.05 -19.38 -2.61
C ALA A 27 -31.97 -18.82 -1.67
N SER A 28 -32.07 -19.08 -0.35
CA SER A 28 -31.08 -18.56 0.58
C SER A 28 -29.71 -19.10 0.17
N ILE A 29 -28.89 -18.26 -0.49
CA ILE A 29 -27.56 -18.65 -0.91
C ILE A 29 -26.74 -18.80 0.37
N ARG A 30 -26.53 -20.04 0.79
CA ARG A 30 -25.61 -20.34 1.89
C ARG A 30 -24.21 -20.39 1.31
N ARG A 31 -23.25 -19.72 1.96
CA ARG A 31 -21.84 -19.88 1.59
C ARG A 31 -21.46 -21.35 1.78
N PRO A 32 -20.83 -22.00 0.78
CA PRO A 32 -20.38 -23.38 0.94
C PRO A 32 -19.34 -23.47 2.06
N VAL A 33 -19.38 -24.56 2.82
CA VAL A 33 -18.33 -24.91 3.78
C VAL A 33 -17.27 -25.69 3.02
N TRP A 34 -16.15 -25.05 2.72
CA TRP A 34 -15.04 -25.69 2.03
C TRP A 34 -14.28 -26.60 3.00
N LYS A 35 -13.93 -27.81 2.53
CA LYS A 35 -13.09 -28.76 3.27
C LYS A 35 -11.69 -28.20 3.51
N HIS A 36 -11.15 -27.49 2.53
CA HIS A 36 -9.85 -26.83 2.57
C HIS A 36 -10.02 -25.35 2.33
N ARG A 37 -9.33 -24.54 3.12
CA ARG A 37 -9.31 -23.09 3.04
C ARG A 37 -7.92 -22.61 2.64
N ALA A 38 -7.46 -23.03 1.46
CA ALA A 38 -6.09 -22.79 0.99
C ALA A 38 -5.59 -21.33 1.20
N ASN A 39 -6.45 -20.33 0.99
CA ASN A 39 -6.08 -18.92 1.21
C ASN A 39 -5.68 -18.60 2.66
N TRP A 40 -6.31 -19.27 3.62
CA TRP A 40 -6.03 -19.15 5.06
C TRP A 40 -4.94 -20.12 5.51
N GLU A 41 -4.98 -21.36 5.01
CA GLU A 41 -4.08 -22.47 5.40
C GLU A 41 -2.65 -22.30 4.84
N THR A 42 -2.50 -21.64 3.69
CA THR A 42 -1.17 -21.42 3.11
C THR A 42 -0.39 -20.43 3.95
N ASN A 43 0.80 -20.83 4.41
CA ASN A 43 1.66 -20.07 5.33
C ASN A 43 1.00 -19.83 6.70
N GLU A 44 -0.03 -20.61 7.04
CA GLU A 44 -0.61 -20.65 8.38
C GLU A 44 0.43 -21.20 9.36
N GLY A 45 0.67 -20.47 10.45
CA GLY A 45 1.59 -20.88 11.51
C GLY A 45 3.05 -20.47 11.33
N LEU A 46 3.41 -19.79 10.23
CA LEU A 46 4.75 -19.21 10.09
C LEU A 46 4.98 -18.12 11.15
N SER A 47 6.19 -18.09 11.73
CA SER A 47 6.63 -17.02 12.61
C SER A 47 6.80 -15.71 11.83
N LYS A 48 6.93 -14.59 12.55
CA LYS A 48 7.14 -13.30 11.91
C LYS A 48 8.46 -13.25 11.14
N GLU A 49 9.50 -13.86 11.68
CA GLU A 49 10.81 -14.03 11.05
C GLU A 49 10.71 -14.85 9.77
N GLU A 50 9.96 -15.95 9.78
CA GLU A 50 9.75 -16.77 8.58
C GLU A 50 8.99 -16.00 7.49
N LEU A 51 8.00 -15.18 7.88
CA LEU A 51 7.29 -14.29 6.96
C LEU A 51 8.21 -13.20 6.38
N VAL A 52 9.13 -12.66 7.19
CA VAL A 52 10.15 -11.69 6.75
C VAL A 52 11.10 -12.33 5.74
N GLU A 53 11.57 -13.55 5.99
CA GLU A 53 12.45 -14.25 5.05
C GLU A 53 11.73 -14.56 3.74
N GLN A 54 10.47 -14.99 3.81
CA GLN A 54 9.64 -15.19 2.62
C GLN A 54 9.45 -13.87 1.85
N LEU A 55 9.17 -12.77 2.55
CA LEU A 55 9.06 -11.44 1.95
C LEU A 55 10.34 -11.06 1.20
N LYS A 56 11.52 -11.24 1.81
CA LYS A 56 12.82 -10.94 1.18
C LYS A 56 13.01 -11.74 -0.11
N VAL A 57 12.69 -13.04 -0.10
CA VAL A 57 12.76 -13.90 -1.29
C VAL A 57 11.84 -13.37 -2.40
N GLN A 58 10.61 -13.00 -2.07
CA GLN A 58 9.68 -12.46 -3.06
C GLN A 58 10.11 -11.10 -3.59
N CYS A 59 10.64 -10.21 -2.73
CA CYS A 59 11.16 -8.91 -3.12
C CYS A 59 12.28 -9.01 -4.18
N GLN A 60 13.12 -10.05 -4.13
CA GLN A 60 14.13 -10.30 -5.16
C GLN A 60 13.51 -10.56 -6.54
N GLN A 61 12.40 -11.34 -6.59
CA GLN A 61 11.69 -11.67 -7.82
C GLN A 61 11.02 -10.45 -8.47
N ILE A 62 10.58 -9.50 -7.65
CA ILE A 62 9.93 -8.25 -8.10
C ILE A 62 10.91 -7.06 -8.14
N HIS A 63 12.23 -7.32 -8.18
CA HIS A 63 13.27 -6.28 -8.27
C HIS A 63 13.15 -5.16 -7.23
N THR A 64 12.78 -5.52 -6.01
CA THR A 64 12.63 -4.60 -4.88
C THR A 64 13.70 -4.89 -3.86
N ARG A 65 14.47 -3.87 -3.50
CA ARG A 65 15.48 -4.00 -2.44
C ARG A 65 14.80 -3.89 -1.08
N VAL A 66 15.13 -4.81 -0.18
CA VAL A 66 14.74 -4.72 1.23
C VAL A 66 15.95 -4.28 2.05
N VAL A 67 15.76 -3.31 2.93
CA VAL A 67 16.77 -2.84 3.90
C VAL A 67 16.16 -2.91 5.29
N GLU A 68 16.76 -3.71 6.15
CA GLU A 68 16.36 -3.82 7.55
C GLU A 68 16.95 -2.70 8.39
N THR A 69 16.18 -2.25 9.38
CA THR A 69 16.59 -1.19 10.29
C THR A 69 15.85 -1.32 11.63
N THR A 70 16.37 -0.64 12.64
CA THR A 70 15.67 -0.49 13.93
C THR A 70 14.83 0.79 13.92
N PRO A 71 13.82 0.91 14.81
CA PRO A 71 13.02 2.13 14.98
C PRO A 71 13.88 3.40 15.13
N LYS A 72 14.99 3.29 15.85
CA LYS A 72 15.92 4.40 16.10
C LYS A 72 16.76 4.77 14.86
N GLU A 73 17.08 3.80 14.03
CA GLU A 73 17.94 3.96 12.84
C GLU A 73 17.13 4.18 11.55
N ALA A 74 15.81 4.12 11.60
CA ALA A 74 14.96 4.34 10.44
C ALA A 74 15.24 5.69 9.73
N PRO A 75 15.39 6.84 10.43
CA PRO A 75 15.74 8.10 9.78
C PRO A 75 17.12 8.07 9.11
N SER A 76 18.16 7.56 9.78
CA SER A 76 19.50 7.50 9.19
C SER A 76 19.53 6.57 7.97
N THR A 77 18.79 5.47 8.01
CA THR A 77 18.64 4.52 6.90
C THR A 77 17.97 5.17 5.69
N LEU A 78 16.86 5.91 5.90
CA LEU A 78 16.21 6.68 4.84
C LEU A 78 17.15 7.70 4.21
N ARG A 79 17.91 8.44 5.04
CA ARG A 79 18.88 9.41 4.55
C ARG A 79 19.99 8.77 3.73
N LEU A 80 20.51 7.62 4.19
CA LEU A 80 21.55 6.88 3.47
C LEU A 80 21.06 6.43 2.10
N LEU A 81 19.84 5.90 2.01
CA LEU A 81 19.22 5.52 0.73
C LEU A 81 19.07 6.71 -0.21
N MET A 82 18.65 7.88 0.30
CA MET A 82 18.55 9.10 -0.51
C MET A 82 19.91 9.58 -1.02
N LYS A 83 20.99 9.40 -0.24
CA LYS A 83 22.35 9.68 -0.70
C LYS A 83 22.83 8.67 -1.75
N GLU A 84 22.59 7.38 -1.52
CA GLU A 84 23.02 6.29 -2.41
C GLU A 84 22.40 6.42 -3.81
N TYR A 85 21.10 6.71 -3.89
CA TYR A 85 20.39 6.88 -5.15
C TYR A 85 20.46 8.32 -5.70
N GLY A 86 21.24 9.19 -5.05
CA GLY A 86 21.47 10.60 -5.38
C GLY A 86 20.41 11.54 -4.81
N GLU A 87 20.81 12.64 -4.18
CA GLU A 87 19.88 13.55 -3.52
C GLU A 87 18.88 14.18 -4.50
N GLY A 88 17.70 14.54 -4.01
CA GLY A 88 16.65 15.16 -4.81
C GLY A 88 15.37 15.39 -4.01
N PRO A 89 14.36 16.05 -4.60
CA PRO A 89 13.13 16.41 -3.91
C PRO A 89 12.40 15.18 -3.35
N VAL A 90 11.90 15.30 -2.12
CA VAL A 90 11.19 14.25 -1.38
C VAL A 90 9.75 14.68 -1.15
N MET A 91 8.81 13.80 -1.42
CA MET A 91 7.43 13.93 -0.99
C MET A 91 7.07 12.77 -0.05
N THR A 92 6.38 13.09 1.03
CA THR A 92 5.93 12.12 2.04
C THR A 92 4.41 12.03 2.06
N SER A 93 3.86 10.95 2.61
CA SER A 93 2.47 10.98 3.09
C SER A 93 2.38 11.76 4.41
N SER A 94 1.19 12.24 4.77
CA SER A 94 0.90 12.73 6.11
C SER A 94 0.60 11.56 7.05
N ASP A 95 1.59 10.71 7.29
CA ASP A 95 1.50 9.58 8.21
C ASP A 95 2.08 9.94 9.59
N ARG A 96 1.36 9.61 10.66
CA ARG A 96 1.79 9.85 12.06
C ARG A 96 3.10 9.13 12.39
N ARG A 97 3.40 8.02 11.71
CA ARG A 97 4.59 7.20 11.96
C ARG A 97 5.88 7.94 11.67
N PHE A 98 5.88 8.96 10.80
CA PHE A 98 7.05 9.84 10.65
C PHE A 98 7.39 10.62 11.93
N ALA A 99 6.42 10.90 12.79
CA ALA A 99 6.67 11.48 14.11
C ALA A 99 7.09 10.40 15.12
N GLN A 100 6.43 9.24 15.09
CA GLN A 100 6.74 8.07 15.92
C GLN A 100 8.20 7.63 15.80
N TYR A 101 8.74 7.59 14.57
CA TYR A 101 10.12 7.20 14.29
C TYR A 101 11.09 8.38 14.17
N GLU A 102 10.70 9.57 14.65
CA GLU A 102 11.57 10.76 14.69
C GLU A 102 12.20 11.13 13.33
N CYS A 103 11.46 10.96 12.22
CA CYS A 103 11.93 11.31 10.88
C CYS A 103 11.95 12.84 10.63
N HIS A 104 11.20 13.61 11.41
CA HIS A 104 11.04 15.05 11.21
C HIS A 104 12.36 15.85 11.31
N PRO A 105 13.23 15.64 12.31
CA PRO A 105 14.56 16.26 12.34
C PRO A 105 15.39 15.99 11.07
N MET A 106 15.36 14.76 10.54
CA MET A 106 16.05 14.41 9.29
C MET A 106 15.46 15.20 8.11
N PHE A 107 14.13 15.28 7.99
CA PHE A 107 13.47 16.08 6.94
C PHE A 107 13.81 17.57 7.05
N GLN A 108 13.93 18.11 8.27
CA GLN A 108 14.37 19.49 8.49
C GLN A 108 15.84 19.71 8.09
N ALA A 109 16.71 18.74 8.37
CA ALA A 109 18.12 18.80 7.94
C ALA A 109 18.23 18.82 6.41
N LEU A 110 17.49 17.95 5.71
CA LEU A 110 17.41 17.96 4.25
C LEU A 110 16.97 19.33 3.70
N ARG A 111 15.95 19.96 4.31
CA ARG A 111 15.52 21.32 3.92
C ARG A 111 16.62 22.37 4.10
N LYS A 112 17.38 22.31 5.20
CA LYS A 112 18.52 23.22 5.45
C LYS A 112 19.64 23.06 4.44
N GLU A 113 19.79 21.87 3.88
CA GLU A 113 20.74 21.55 2.82
C GLU A 113 20.22 21.90 1.41
N GLY A 114 19.03 22.50 1.31
CA GLY A 114 18.43 22.94 0.04
C GLY A 114 17.60 21.88 -0.68
N ILE A 115 17.36 20.72 -0.06
CA ILE A 115 16.51 19.67 -0.64
C ILE A 115 15.04 19.96 -0.30
N SER A 116 14.20 20.04 -1.32
CA SER A 116 12.75 20.19 -1.13
C SER A 116 12.19 18.94 -0.45
N VAL A 117 11.49 19.12 0.68
CA VAL A 117 10.77 18.04 1.36
C VAL A 117 9.34 18.48 1.61
N THR A 118 8.39 17.88 0.91
CA THR A 118 6.96 18.17 1.02
C THR A 118 6.19 16.96 1.58
N SER A 119 4.94 17.19 1.96
CA SER A 119 4.03 16.12 2.41
C SER A 119 2.69 16.30 1.71
N TRP A 120 2.05 15.19 1.35
CA TRP A 120 0.70 15.21 0.81
C TRP A 120 -0.25 15.84 1.83
N ASN A 121 -0.79 17.00 1.51
CA ASN A 121 -1.50 17.85 2.45
C ASN A 121 -2.98 17.99 2.07
N ALA A 122 -3.88 17.68 3.01
CA ALA A 122 -5.32 17.81 2.82
C ALA A 122 -5.79 19.28 2.64
N GLY A 123 -5.03 20.23 3.16
CA GLY A 123 -5.30 21.67 3.07
C GLY A 123 -4.86 22.32 1.76
N THR A 124 -4.11 21.61 0.90
CA THR A 124 -3.72 22.09 -0.44
C THR A 124 -4.62 21.48 -1.51
N SER A 125 -4.69 22.12 -2.69
CA SER A 125 -5.51 21.58 -3.77
C SER A 125 -4.98 20.22 -4.25
N ARG A 126 -5.88 19.43 -4.87
CA ARG A 126 -5.51 18.14 -5.46
C ARG A 126 -4.44 18.32 -6.54
N GLU A 127 -4.57 19.35 -7.36
CA GLU A 127 -3.67 19.67 -8.46
C GLU A 127 -2.28 20.01 -7.94
N GLU A 128 -2.19 20.74 -6.82
CA GLU A 128 -0.90 21.05 -6.19
C GLU A 128 -0.23 19.81 -5.63
N ASN A 129 -0.96 18.95 -4.91
CA ASN A 129 -0.41 17.69 -4.43
C ASN A 129 0.11 16.80 -5.58
N ILE A 130 -0.62 16.76 -6.71
CA ILE A 130 -0.18 16.02 -7.90
C ILE A 130 1.10 16.63 -8.49
N ARG A 131 1.18 17.97 -8.63
CA ARG A 131 2.38 18.65 -9.11
C ARG A 131 3.60 18.37 -8.23
N GLN A 132 3.43 18.42 -6.91
CA GLN A 132 4.51 18.10 -5.97
C GLN A 132 4.97 16.65 -6.09
N ALA A 133 4.03 15.71 -6.28
CA ALA A 133 4.36 14.31 -6.49
C ALA A 133 5.10 14.08 -7.82
N GLU A 134 4.74 14.80 -8.88
CA GLU A 134 5.42 14.75 -10.18
C GLU A 134 6.85 15.31 -10.12
N GLN A 135 7.08 16.36 -9.32
CA GLN A 135 8.40 16.96 -9.12
C GLN A 135 9.27 16.19 -8.13
N ALA A 136 8.68 15.31 -7.33
CA ALA A 136 9.40 14.54 -6.33
C ALA A 136 10.24 13.44 -6.99
N LYS A 137 11.52 13.39 -6.63
CA LYS A 137 12.36 12.22 -6.94
C LYS A 137 11.97 11.04 -6.06
N TYR A 138 11.69 11.29 -4.79
CA TYR A 138 11.37 10.27 -3.79
C TYR A 138 9.93 10.42 -3.28
N ALA A 139 9.17 9.33 -3.30
CA ALA A 139 8.04 9.15 -2.38
C ALA A 139 8.51 8.34 -1.17
N VAL A 140 8.23 8.83 0.04
CA VAL A 140 8.40 8.04 1.27
C VAL A 140 7.04 7.89 1.93
N VAL A 141 6.61 6.64 2.14
CA VAL A 141 5.33 6.31 2.74
C VAL A 141 5.46 5.13 3.68
N PHE A 142 4.46 4.88 4.51
CA PHE A 142 4.36 3.64 5.27
C PHE A 142 3.25 2.77 4.70
N SER A 143 3.46 1.44 4.67
CA SER A 143 2.39 0.49 4.33
C SER A 143 1.43 0.27 5.51
N ASP A 144 0.17 -0.03 5.21
CA ASP A 144 -0.80 -0.51 6.21
C ASP A 144 -0.55 -1.99 6.54
N TYR A 145 -0.28 -2.79 5.49
CA TYR A 145 0.11 -4.20 5.58
C TYR A 145 1.12 -4.53 4.49
N THR A 146 1.88 -5.61 4.67
CA THR A 146 2.74 -6.16 3.62
C THR A 146 2.51 -7.66 3.48
N LEU A 147 2.31 -8.13 2.24
CA LEU A 147 2.07 -9.53 1.94
C LEU A 147 3.41 -10.26 1.74
N ALA A 148 3.71 -11.21 2.62
CA ALA A 148 4.90 -12.05 2.50
C ALA A 148 4.87 -12.93 1.23
N GLU A 149 3.68 -13.40 0.80
CA GLU A 149 3.54 -14.28 -0.37
C GLU A 149 4.00 -13.71 -1.70
N SER A 150 4.00 -12.37 -1.85
CA SER A 150 4.17 -11.72 -3.14
C SER A 150 5.04 -10.46 -3.09
N GLY A 151 5.57 -10.10 -1.91
CA GLY A 151 6.29 -8.85 -1.72
C GLY A 151 5.43 -7.61 -2.00
N THR A 152 4.12 -7.69 -1.76
CA THR A 152 3.18 -6.63 -2.07
C THR A 152 2.92 -5.76 -0.86
N VAL A 153 3.10 -4.45 -0.98
CA VAL A 153 2.68 -3.49 0.05
C VAL A 153 1.22 -3.09 -0.18
N VAL A 154 0.48 -2.94 0.92
CA VAL A 154 -0.94 -2.55 0.93
C VAL A 154 -1.04 -1.15 1.52
N LEU A 155 -1.61 -0.21 0.76
CA LEU A 155 -1.77 1.18 1.19
C LEU A 155 -3.18 1.69 0.92
N SER A 156 -3.77 2.32 1.92
CA SER A 156 -5.06 2.96 1.78
C SER A 156 -4.92 4.43 1.40
N SER A 157 -5.76 4.90 0.47
CA SER A 157 -5.87 6.33 0.19
C SER A 157 -6.70 7.05 1.25
N HIS A 158 -6.18 8.16 1.74
CA HIS A 158 -6.85 9.05 2.68
C HIS A 158 -6.46 10.51 2.40
N GLN A 159 -6.97 11.46 3.18
CA GLN A 159 -6.72 12.89 2.97
C GLN A 159 -5.24 13.27 3.03
N GLY A 160 -4.42 12.47 3.71
CA GLY A 160 -2.98 12.62 3.84
C GLY A 160 -2.15 11.76 2.89
N GLN A 161 -2.78 10.99 2.01
CA GLN A 161 -2.10 10.07 1.10
C GLN A 161 -2.96 9.82 -0.14
N GLY A 162 -2.62 10.50 -1.23
CA GLY A 162 -3.30 10.34 -2.51
C GLY A 162 -2.62 9.31 -3.41
N ARG A 163 -3.41 8.72 -4.32
CA ARG A 163 -2.94 7.75 -5.31
C ARG A 163 -1.68 8.20 -6.05
N ALA A 164 -1.62 9.47 -6.48
CA ALA A 164 -0.51 10.00 -7.27
C ALA A 164 0.86 9.90 -6.57
N LEU A 165 0.89 9.97 -5.24
CA LEU A 165 2.11 9.83 -4.46
C LEU A 165 2.78 8.46 -4.65
N HIS A 166 1.99 7.42 -4.93
CA HIS A 166 2.50 6.05 -5.09
C HIS A 166 3.06 5.77 -6.49
N PHE A 167 2.77 6.63 -7.47
CA PHE A 167 3.06 6.34 -8.87
C PHE A 167 3.95 7.37 -9.56
N LEU A 168 3.83 8.66 -9.24
CA LEU A 168 4.56 9.69 -9.98
C LEU A 168 6.05 9.80 -9.63
N PRO A 169 6.47 9.69 -8.36
CA PRO A 169 7.88 9.81 -8.02
C PRO A 169 8.74 8.68 -8.60
N MET A 170 9.95 9.02 -9.04
CA MET A 170 10.88 8.07 -9.65
C MET A 170 11.30 6.94 -8.70
N MET A 171 11.52 7.26 -7.43
CA MET A 171 11.96 6.35 -6.38
C MET A 171 10.84 6.20 -5.34
N TYR A 172 10.40 4.97 -5.13
CA TYR A 172 9.36 4.67 -4.14
C TYR A 172 9.95 3.96 -2.94
N ILE A 173 10.02 4.66 -1.81
CA ILE A 173 10.50 4.12 -0.54
C ILE A 173 9.29 3.83 0.35
N VAL A 174 9.13 2.56 0.73
CA VAL A 174 8.04 2.13 1.60
C VAL A 174 8.61 1.63 2.91
N CYS A 175 8.29 2.33 3.99
CA CYS A 175 8.57 1.89 5.34
C CYS A 175 7.54 0.82 5.73
N ILE A 176 8.03 -0.32 6.21
CA ILE A 176 7.24 -1.48 6.60
C ILE A 176 7.57 -1.76 8.06
N GLU A 177 6.57 -1.67 8.93
CA GLU A 177 6.67 -2.18 10.30
C GLU A 177 6.60 -3.72 10.23
N LYS A 178 7.57 -4.41 10.83
CA LYS A 178 7.64 -5.87 10.84
C LYS A 178 6.33 -6.48 11.31
N SER A 179 5.72 -5.91 12.36
CA SER A 179 4.42 -6.33 12.89
C SER A 179 3.29 -6.33 11.84
N THR A 180 3.36 -5.49 10.81
CA THR A 180 2.34 -5.36 9.74
C THR A 180 2.50 -6.37 8.59
N ILE A 181 3.56 -7.20 8.62
CA ILE A 181 3.73 -8.28 7.64
C ILE A 181 2.71 -9.39 7.94
N VAL A 182 1.95 -9.74 6.91
CA VAL A 182 0.93 -10.79 6.94
C VAL A 182 1.25 -11.86 5.90
N PRO A 183 0.79 -13.11 6.10
CA PRO A 183 1.12 -14.19 5.18
C PRO A 183 0.64 -13.93 3.75
N ARG A 184 -0.59 -13.46 3.60
CA ARG A 184 -1.32 -13.43 2.33
C ARG A 184 -2.38 -12.34 2.26
N MET A 185 -2.87 -12.04 1.05
CA MET A 185 -3.89 -11.03 0.76
C MET A 185 -5.15 -11.16 1.63
N ILE A 186 -5.63 -12.38 1.87
CA ILE A 186 -6.85 -12.60 2.65
C ILE A 186 -6.73 -12.06 4.08
N HIS A 187 -5.54 -12.09 4.67
CA HIS A 187 -5.27 -11.59 6.01
C HIS A 187 -5.35 -10.06 6.07
N ALA A 188 -4.72 -9.38 5.10
CA ALA A 188 -4.81 -7.92 4.97
C ALA A 188 -6.26 -7.46 4.73
N VAL A 189 -6.94 -8.07 3.76
CA VAL A 189 -8.34 -7.70 3.43
C VAL A 189 -9.28 -7.97 4.58
N SER A 190 -9.08 -9.07 5.33
CA SER A 190 -9.91 -9.41 6.48
C SER A 190 -9.67 -8.47 7.66
N ALA A 191 -8.43 -8.01 7.87
CA ALA A 191 -8.13 -6.99 8.86
C ALA A 191 -8.77 -5.65 8.49
N LEU A 192 -8.64 -5.21 7.23
CA LEU A 192 -9.29 -4.00 6.71
C LEU A 192 -10.82 -4.09 6.79
N HIS A 193 -11.40 -5.26 6.51
CA HIS A 193 -12.83 -5.48 6.64
C HIS A 193 -13.32 -5.32 8.07
N ARG A 194 -12.57 -5.89 9.04
CA ARG A 194 -12.89 -5.78 10.47
C ARG A 194 -12.91 -4.32 10.94
N LEU A 195 -11.94 -3.50 10.51
CA LEU A 195 -11.92 -2.07 10.84
C LEU A 195 -13.20 -1.35 10.36
N VAL A 196 -13.71 -1.71 9.18
CA VAL A 196 -14.96 -1.16 8.65
C VAL A 196 -16.17 -1.65 9.46
N GLU A 197 -16.20 -2.92 9.87
CA GLU A 197 -17.25 -3.46 10.76
C GLU A 197 -17.25 -2.77 12.14
N GLU A 198 -16.07 -2.42 12.65
CA GLU A 198 -15.86 -1.67 13.90
C GLU A 198 -16.20 -0.18 13.78
N GLY A 199 -16.54 0.29 12.57
CA GLY A 199 -17.07 1.63 12.32
C GLY A 199 -16.08 2.62 11.73
N GLU A 200 -14.86 2.19 11.40
CA GLU A 200 -13.95 3.05 10.63
C GLU A 200 -14.56 3.39 9.27
N GLN A 201 -14.39 4.65 8.84
CA GLN A 201 -14.82 5.05 7.51
C GLN A 201 -13.96 4.36 6.45
N THR A 202 -14.63 3.77 5.46
CA THR A 202 -13.97 3.17 4.30
C THR A 202 -13.05 4.17 3.63
N LYS A 203 -11.80 3.76 3.40
CA LYS A 203 -10.80 4.52 2.65
C LYS A 203 -11.21 4.60 1.18
N GLY A 204 -10.80 5.67 0.49
CA GLY A 204 -11.28 5.94 -0.88
C GLY A 204 -10.79 4.93 -1.93
N ALA A 205 -9.65 4.29 -1.67
CA ALA A 205 -9.08 3.20 -2.45
C ALA A 205 -8.10 2.43 -1.57
N ILE A 206 -7.89 1.14 -1.86
CA ILE A 206 -6.83 0.31 -1.28
C ILE A 206 -5.95 -0.13 -2.45
N HIS A 207 -4.66 0.16 -2.37
CA HIS A 207 -3.67 -0.14 -3.40
C HIS A 207 -2.84 -1.33 -2.95
N PHE A 208 -2.70 -2.32 -3.83
CA PHE A 208 -1.79 -3.44 -3.69
C PHE A 208 -0.66 -3.24 -4.69
N ILE A 209 0.54 -2.92 -4.22
CA ILE A 209 1.66 -2.51 -5.07
C ILE A 209 2.81 -3.51 -4.88
N SER A 210 3.18 -4.17 -5.97
CA SER A 210 4.28 -5.16 -6.01
C SER A 210 5.46 -4.59 -6.79
N GLY A 211 6.45 -4.07 -6.06
CA GLY A 211 7.71 -3.59 -6.62
C GLY A 211 7.60 -2.35 -7.53
N PRO A 212 8.65 -2.04 -8.32
CA PRO A 212 8.67 -0.90 -9.22
C PRO A 212 7.65 -1.10 -10.36
N SER A 213 7.29 -0.01 -11.04
CA SER A 213 6.43 -0.10 -12.21
C SER A 213 7.12 -0.93 -13.28
N ASN A 214 6.46 -1.96 -13.79
CA ASN A 214 6.95 -2.72 -14.92
C ASN A 214 5.80 -3.01 -15.91
N SER A 215 6.17 -3.10 -17.18
CA SER A 215 5.30 -3.52 -18.26
C SER A 215 6.05 -4.58 -19.04
N ALA A 216 5.43 -5.72 -19.30
CA ALA A 216 5.98 -6.72 -20.21
C ALA A 216 5.21 -6.65 -21.53
N ASP A 217 5.94 -6.67 -22.65
CA ASP A 217 5.30 -6.92 -23.95
C ASP A 217 4.82 -8.38 -24.02
N ILE A 218 4.02 -8.73 -25.03
CA ILE A 218 3.51 -10.09 -25.27
C ILE A 218 4.64 -11.14 -25.37
N GLU A 219 5.86 -10.70 -25.67
CA GLU A 219 7.09 -11.50 -25.74
C GLU A 219 7.80 -11.65 -24.38
N MET A 220 7.19 -11.20 -23.28
CA MET A 220 7.72 -11.20 -21.90
C MET A 220 8.98 -10.34 -21.69
N ASN A 221 9.26 -9.41 -22.60
CA ASN A 221 10.32 -8.42 -22.42
C ASN A 221 9.90 -7.37 -21.39
N LEU A 222 10.48 -7.43 -20.19
CA LEU A 222 10.16 -6.53 -19.09
C LEU A 222 10.81 -5.15 -19.28
N VAL A 223 10.00 -4.10 -19.33
CA VAL A 223 10.44 -2.71 -19.28
C VAL A 223 9.99 -2.11 -17.96
N VAL A 224 10.96 -1.59 -17.18
CA VAL A 224 10.71 -1.01 -15.85
C VAL A 224 10.61 0.51 -15.96
N GLY A 225 9.63 1.11 -15.29
CA GLY A 225 9.50 2.57 -15.13
C GLY A 225 8.70 3.30 -16.21
N VAL A 226 7.86 2.61 -16.99
CA VAL A 226 7.07 3.23 -18.08
C VAL A 226 5.92 4.10 -17.57
N HIS A 227 5.25 3.66 -16.50
CA HIS A 227 4.01 4.29 -15.99
C HIS A 227 4.04 4.57 -14.48
N GLY A 228 5.20 4.41 -13.84
CA GLY A 228 5.36 4.62 -12.41
C GLY A 228 6.81 4.57 -11.95
N PRO A 229 7.07 4.32 -10.65
CA PRO A 229 8.42 4.42 -10.09
C PRO A 229 9.38 3.46 -10.78
N VAL A 230 10.54 3.98 -11.15
CA VAL A 230 11.63 3.22 -11.79
C VAL A 230 12.24 2.24 -10.80
N ARG A 231 12.22 2.56 -9.50
CA ARG A 231 12.74 1.71 -8.43
C ARG A 231 11.84 1.75 -7.21
N ALA A 232 11.76 0.61 -6.53
CA ALA A 232 11.13 0.48 -5.22
C ALA A 232 12.15 -0.04 -4.19
N VAL A 233 12.13 0.53 -2.99
CA VAL A 233 12.93 0.09 -1.86
C VAL A 233 12.01 -0.04 -0.64
N TYR A 234 12.09 -1.18 0.03
CA TYR A 234 11.37 -1.44 1.27
C TYR A 234 12.33 -1.27 2.44
N VAL A 235 11.96 -0.41 3.38
CA VAL A 235 12.68 -0.21 4.64
C VAL A 235 11.90 -0.95 5.72
N LEU A 236 12.39 -2.14 6.09
CA LEU A 236 11.78 -2.99 7.09
C LEU A 236 12.26 -2.55 8.48
N ILE A 237 11.34 -2.03 9.28
CA ILE A 237 11.58 -1.55 10.65
C ILE A 237 11.17 -2.66 11.61
N ASP A 238 12.11 -3.15 12.42
CA ASP A 238 11.85 -4.14 13.46
C ASP A 238 11.20 -3.47 14.69
N ASP A 239 9.87 -3.39 14.71
CA ASP A 239 9.07 -2.73 15.75
C ASP A 239 8.63 -3.64 16.90
N GLU A 240 9.17 -4.87 16.95
CA GLU A 240 8.88 -5.90 17.96
C GLU A 240 9.99 -6.03 19.02
#